data_AF-A0A7Y5N0Z1-F1
#
_entry.id   AF-A0A7Y5N0Z1-F1
#
_cell.length_a   1.000
_cell.length_b   1.000
_cell.length_c   1.000
_cell.angle_alpha   90.00
_cell.angle_beta   90.00
_cell.angle_gamma   90.00
#
_symmetry.space_group_name_H-M   'P 1'
#
loop_
_entity.id
_entity.type
_entity.pdbx_description
1 polymer ?
#
loop_
_entity_poly.entity_id
_entity_poly.type
_entity_poly.pdbx_seq_one_letter_code
_entity_poly.pdbx_strand_id
1 'polypeptide(L)'
;SPGKSLPVLQFAAAGVGTLALCLDELRLRGEMQPEMEDNIERRIHGALVFMAEKYVTTDTGIYDGIGSLEQSSDGSGAYYNLYSVERGCSLARVRMLNGAVDWYRLGANLLIDAQQDDGSWGRTGYMGRQTSPQLVNTCMAILFLKRASLPVLTEHRNREKNPPPQEPGKKEGPITGEPKKKE
;
A
#
# COMPACT_ATOMS: atom_id res chain seq x y z
N SER A 1 25.78 -18.17 -14.44
CA SER A 1 25.68 -16.77 -14.88
C SER A 1 26.11 -15.84 -13.78
N PRO A 2 26.92 -14.80 -14.06
CA PRO A 2 27.38 -13.86 -13.04
C PRO A 2 26.19 -13.04 -12.50
N GLY A 3 26.13 -12.90 -11.18
CA GLY A 3 25.64 -11.70 -10.49
C GLY A 3 24.28 -11.11 -10.88
N LYS A 4 23.21 -11.89 -11.02
CA LYS A 4 21.86 -11.28 -10.93
C LYS A 4 21.59 -10.97 -9.46
N SER A 5 21.61 -9.68 -9.10
CA SER A 5 21.12 -9.25 -7.79
C SER A 5 19.71 -9.79 -7.59
N LEU A 6 19.45 -10.35 -6.41
CA LEU A 6 18.09 -10.75 -6.05
C LEU A 6 17.21 -9.49 -6.10
N PRO A 7 15.96 -9.58 -6.60
CA PRO A 7 15.03 -8.46 -6.52
C PRO A 7 14.84 -8.06 -5.05
N VAL A 8 14.64 -6.76 -4.79
CA VAL A 8 14.32 -6.27 -3.43
C VAL A 8 12.82 -6.13 -3.26
N LEU A 9 12.33 -6.39 -2.05
CA LEU A 9 10.92 -6.37 -1.69
C LEU A 9 10.16 -5.14 -2.21
N GLN A 10 10.70 -3.93 -2.05
CA GLN A 10 10.00 -2.73 -2.50
C GLN A 10 9.77 -2.66 -4.02
N PHE A 11 10.71 -3.19 -4.83
CA PHE A 11 10.56 -3.18 -6.28
C PHE A 11 9.58 -4.25 -6.75
N ALA A 12 9.55 -5.40 -6.08
CA ALA A 12 8.52 -6.41 -6.32
C ALA A 12 7.13 -5.84 -6.00
N ALA A 13 6.97 -5.19 -4.85
CA ALA A 13 5.69 -4.62 -4.42
C ALA A 13 5.24 -3.45 -5.34
N ALA A 14 6.16 -2.57 -5.74
CA ALA A 14 5.88 -1.51 -6.70
C ALA A 14 5.49 -2.06 -8.08
N GLY A 15 6.15 -3.13 -8.53
CA GLY A 15 5.83 -3.84 -9.76
C GLY A 15 4.42 -4.44 -9.71
N VAL A 16 4.07 -5.13 -8.62
CA VAL A 16 2.72 -5.66 -8.38
C VAL A 16 1.67 -4.56 -8.46
N GLY A 17 1.88 -3.45 -7.72
CA GLY A 17 0.93 -2.33 -7.71
C GLY A 17 0.74 -1.71 -9.09
N THR A 18 1.82 -1.49 -9.84
CA THR A 18 1.76 -0.93 -11.20
C THR A 18 1.04 -1.86 -12.16
N LEU A 19 1.37 -3.15 -12.14
CA LEU A 19 0.72 -4.14 -12.99
C LEU A 19 -0.76 -4.28 -12.66
N ALA A 20 -1.15 -4.27 -11.38
CA ALA A 20 -2.55 -4.31 -10.96
C ALA A 20 -3.33 -3.08 -11.44
N LEU A 21 -2.73 -1.88 -11.37
CA LEU A 21 -3.32 -0.66 -11.91
C LEU A 21 -3.52 -0.74 -13.43
N CYS A 22 -2.50 -1.18 -14.16
CA CYS A 22 -2.60 -1.37 -15.62
C CYS A 22 -3.67 -2.40 -15.98
N LEU A 23 -3.72 -3.51 -15.24
CA LEU A 23 -4.71 -4.57 -15.42
C LEU A 23 -6.14 -4.03 -15.25
N ASP A 24 -6.39 -3.32 -14.14
CA ASP A 24 -7.68 -2.70 -13.85
C ASP A 24 -8.09 -1.67 -14.91
N GLU A 25 -7.17 -0.80 -15.33
CA GLU A 25 -7.48 0.25 -16.31
C GLU A 25 -7.74 -0.33 -17.72
N LEU A 26 -6.95 -1.31 -18.16
CA LEU A 26 -7.17 -1.99 -19.45
C LEU A 26 -8.50 -2.76 -19.47
N ARG A 27 -8.84 -3.45 -18.37
CA ARG A 27 -10.17 -4.08 -18.20
C ARG A 27 -11.28 -3.04 -18.29
N LEU A 28 -11.13 -1.90 -17.61
CA LEU A 28 -12.11 -0.81 -17.60
C LEU A 28 -12.36 -0.17 -18.96
N ARG A 29 -11.35 -0.13 -19.83
CA ARG A 29 -11.44 0.40 -21.19
C ARG A 29 -11.95 -0.62 -22.21
N GLY A 30 -12.03 -1.91 -21.84
CA GLY A 30 -12.29 -2.98 -22.80
C GLY A 30 -11.14 -3.22 -23.77
N GLU A 31 -9.93 -2.78 -23.42
CA GLU A 31 -8.71 -2.91 -24.23
C GLU A 31 -7.89 -4.16 -23.83
N MET A 32 -8.33 -4.89 -22.80
CA MET A 32 -7.64 -6.07 -22.29
C MET A 32 -7.62 -7.21 -23.31
N GLN A 33 -6.42 -7.73 -23.60
CA GLN A 33 -6.24 -8.92 -24.42
C GLN A 33 -6.01 -10.14 -23.53
N PRO A 34 -6.62 -11.32 -23.81
CA PRO A 34 -6.51 -12.49 -22.94
C PRO A 34 -5.07 -12.94 -22.65
N GLU A 35 -4.20 -12.95 -23.66
CA GLU A 35 -2.79 -13.33 -23.47
C GLU A 35 -2.03 -12.33 -22.57
N MET A 36 -2.38 -11.04 -22.66
CA MET A 36 -1.77 -10.00 -21.84
C MET A 36 -2.24 -10.12 -20.38
N GLU A 37 -3.54 -10.37 -20.19
CA GLU A 37 -4.14 -10.63 -18.89
C GLU A 37 -3.45 -11.79 -18.19
N ASP A 38 -3.37 -12.97 -18.84
CA ASP A 38 -2.69 -14.15 -18.32
C ASP A 38 -1.21 -13.86 -17.96
N ASN A 39 -0.51 -13.08 -18.79
CA ASN A 39 0.89 -12.72 -18.54
C ASN A 39 1.03 -11.80 -17.32
N ILE A 40 0.17 -10.78 -17.20
CA ILE A 40 0.17 -9.86 -16.07
C ILE A 40 -0.17 -10.60 -14.78
N GLU A 41 -1.22 -11.41 -14.79
CA GLU A 41 -1.64 -12.18 -13.61
C GLU A 41 -0.56 -13.16 -13.15
N ARG A 42 0.09 -13.86 -14.09
CA ARG A 42 1.21 -14.75 -13.77
C ARG A 42 2.39 -14.01 -13.15
N ARG A 43 2.70 -12.80 -13.63
CA ARG A 43 3.76 -11.95 -13.06
C ARG A 43 3.42 -11.43 -11.67
N ILE A 44 2.17 -10.99 -11.47
CA ILE A 44 1.65 -10.58 -10.16
C ILE A 44 1.76 -11.76 -9.20
N HIS A 45 1.26 -12.95 -9.58
CA HIS A 45 1.33 -14.14 -8.75
C HIS A 45 2.77 -14.50 -8.37
N GLY A 46 3.69 -14.56 -9.34
CA GLY A 46 5.09 -14.85 -9.07
C GLY A 46 5.74 -13.83 -8.12
N ALA A 47 5.42 -12.55 -8.28
CA ALA A 47 5.90 -11.50 -7.39
C ALA A 47 5.29 -11.60 -5.97
N LEU A 48 4.02 -11.99 -5.84
CA LEU A 48 3.37 -12.19 -4.54
C LEU A 48 3.96 -13.40 -3.79
N VAL A 49 4.32 -14.48 -4.49
CA VAL A 49 5.03 -15.62 -3.91
C VAL A 49 6.40 -15.18 -3.40
N PHE A 50 7.16 -14.46 -4.23
CA PHE A 50 8.43 -13.87 -3.81
C PHE A 50 8.24 -12.97 -2.58
N MET A 51 7.28 -12.06 -2.60
CA MET A 51 6.97 -11.20 -1.46
C MET A 51 6.62 -12.01 -0.21
N ALA A 52 5.86 -13.10 -0.32
CA ALA A 52 5.51 -13.95 0.82
C ALA A 52 6.74 -14.61 1.47
N GLU A 53 7.69 -15.09 0.65
CA GLU A 53 8.96 -15.65 1.14
C GLU A 53 9.81 -14.61 1.87
N LYS A 54 9.72 -13.35 1.44
CA LYS A 54 10.54 -12.26 1.96
C LYS A 54 9.88 -11.46 3.08
N TYR A 55 8.55 -11.49 3.16
CA TYR A 55 7.74 -10.79 4.15
C TYR A 55 7.50 -11.66 5.41
N VAL A 56 8.56 -12.29 5.92
CA VAL A 56 8.52 -13.12 7.14
C VAL A 56 9.34 -12.50 8.27
N THR A 57 8.79 -12.43 9.48
CA THR A 57 9.51 -12.03 10.70
C THR A 57 10.50 -13.11 11.11
N THR A 58 11.78 -12.79 11.12
CA THR A 58 12.85 -13.48 11.85
C THR A 58 13.13 -12.76 13.17
N ASP A 59 13.89 -13.41 14.06
CA ASP A 59 14.35 -12.85 15.35
C ASP A 59 15.15 -11.52 15.19
N THR A 60 15.51 -11.16 13.95
CA THR A 60 16.33 -9.98 13.59
C THR A 60 15.59 -8.96 12.70
N GLY A 61 14.31 -9.16 12.37
CA GLY A 61 13.54 -8.30 11.46
C GLY A 61 12.81 -9.11 10.38
N ILE A 62 12.39 -8.52 9.27
CA ILE A 62 11.76 -9.28 8.18
C ILE A 62 12.78 -9.70 7.11
N TYR A 63 12.86 -10.99 6.76
CA TYR A 63 13.91 -11.57 5.90
C TYR A 63 13.73 -11.28 4.40
N ASP A 64 13.93 -10.02 3.99
CA ASP A 64 14.91 -9.58 2.97
C ASP A 64 14.86 -8.07 2.67
N GLY A 65 13.93 -7.33 3.28
CA GLY A 65 13.69 -5.95 2.84
C GLY A 65 13.61 -4.94 3.96
N ILE A 66 13.04 -5.27 5.12
CA ILE A 66 12.66 -4.22 6.07
C ILE A 66 13.85 -3.71 6.87
N GLY A 67 15.00 -4.40 6.86
CA GLY A 67 16.04 -4.09 7.86
C GLY A 67 15.44 -4.11 9.26
N SER A 68 16.16 -3.61 10.25
CA SER A 68 15.49 -3.23 11.50
C SER A 68 14.82 -1.87 11.32
N LEU A 69 13.67 -1.65 11.96
CA LEU A 69 13.11 -0.30 12.11
C LEU A 69 14.15 0.65 12.72
N GLU A 70 15.06 0.12 13.56
CA GLU A 70 16.18 0.86 14.15
C GLU A 70 17.30 1.20 13.14
N GLN A 71 17.44 0.44 12.06
CA GLN A 71 18.46 0.65 11.01
C GLN A 71 17.92 1.47 9.83
N SER A 72 16.67 1.92 9.90
CA SER A 72 16.02 2.65 8.83
C SER A 72 16.32 4.15 8.91
N SER A 73 16.63 4.75 7.76
CA SER A 73 16.75 6.20 7.60
C SER A 73 15.48 6.81 7.01
N ASP A 74 15.31 8.13 7.07
CA ASP A 74 14.09 8.77 6.57
C ASP A 74 13.84 8.48 5.09
N GLY A 75 12.64 7.99 4.79
CA GLY A 75 12.23 7.69 3.42
C GLY A 75 12.92 6.48 2.78
N SER A 76 13.66 5.67 3.54
CA SER A 76 14.27 4.43 3.05
C SER A 76 14.31 3.34 4.14
N GLY A 77 14.49 2.08 3.74
CA GLY A 77 14.47 0.95 4.68
C GLY A 77 13.07 0.52 5.09
N ALA A 78 12.88 0.16 6.36
CA ALA A 78 11.68 -0.51 6.89
C ALA A 78 10.37 0.18 6.53
N TYR A 79 10.27 1.48 6.82
CA TYR A 79 9.02 2.23 6.71
C TYR A 79 8.57 2.35 5.25
N TYR A 80 9.51 2.66 4.35
CA TYR A 80 9.22 2.69 2.92
C TYR A 80 8.84 1.30 2.38
N ASN A 81 9.47 0.25 2.91
CA ASN A 81 9.20 -1.12 2.48
C ASN A 81 7.85 -1.63 2.97
N LEU A 82 7.46 -1.31 4.20
CA LEU A 82 6.12 -1.54 4.71
C LEU A 82 5.09 -0.86 3.81
N TYR A 83 5.23 0.45 3.57
CA TYR A 83 4.32 1.18 2.67
C TYR A 83 4.29 0.60 1.25
N SER A 84 5.44 0.19 0.71
CA SER A 84 5.50 -0.44 -0.62
C SER A 84 4.68 -1.73 -0.66
N VAL A 85 4.76 -2.57 0.38
CA VAL A 85 3.96 -3.80 0.50
C VAL A 85 2.48 -3.49 0.65
N GLU A 86 2.11 -2.51 1.48
CA GLU A 86 0.71 -2.06 1.57
C GLU A 86 0.19 -1.66 0.20
N ARG A 87 0.91 -0.79 -0.50
CA ARG A 87 0.49 -0.29 -1.81
C ARG A 87 0.32 -1.42 -2.82
N GLY A 88 1.31 -2.32 -2.91
CA GLY A 88 1.27 -3.46 -3.82
C GLY A 88 0.10 -4.39 -3.52
N CYS A 89 -0.07 -4.79 -2.27
CA CYS A 89 -1.12 -5.70 -1.85
C CYS A 89 -2.52 -5.08 -1.96
N SER A 90 -2.69 -3.83 -1.55
CA SER A 90 -3.98 -3.13 -1.63
C SER A 90 -4.44 -2.96 -3.08
N LEU A 91 -3.53 -2.55 -3.98
CA LEU A 91 -3.83 -2.41 -5.41
C LEU A 91 -4.12 -3.76 -6.08
N ALA A 92 -3.40 -4.81 -5.71
CA ALA A 92 -3.66 -6.17 -6.19
C ALA A 92 -4.82 -6.87 -5.47
N ARG A 93 -5.50 -6.20 -4.51
CA ARG A 93 -6.58 -6.76 -3.69
C ARG A 93 -6.21 -8.04 -2.95
N VAL A 94 -4.97 -8.14 -2.49
CA VAL A 94 -4.41 -9.30 -1.80
C VAL A 94 -4.52 -9.10 -0.29
N ARG A 95 -5.29 -9.96 0.38
CA ARG A 95 -5.36 -9.98 1.85
C ARG A 95 -4.20 -10.75 2.49
N MET A 96 -3.83 -11.88 1.87
CA MET A 96 -2.84 -12.84 2.36
C MET A 96 -1.79 -13.05 1.29
N LEU A 97 -0.52 -12.77 1.61
CA LEU A 97 0.59 -13.08 0.72
C LEU A 97 0.74 -14.60 0.62
N ASN A 98 0.67 -15.12 -0.61
CA ASN A 98 0.68 -16.56 -0.92
C ASN A 98 -0.31 -17.38 -0.05
N GLY A 99 -1.45 -16.81 0.33
CA GLY A 99 -2.48 -17.47 1.14
C GLY A 99 -2.14 -17.71 2.62
N ALA A 100 -0.90 -17.48 3.06
CA ALA A 100 -0.44 -17.85 4.41
C ALA A 100 -0.03 -16.65 5.27
N VAL A 101 0.52 -15.59 4.66
CA VAL A 101 1.10 -14.47 5.41
C VAL A 101 0.13 -13.29 5.42
N ASP A 102 -0.41 -12.97 6.59
CA ASP A 102 -1.21 -11.77 6.84
C ASP A 102 -0.30 -10.54 6.92
N TRP A 103 0.01 -9.97 5.74
CA TRP A 103 0.96 -8.86 5.64
C TRP A 103 0.56 -7.65 6.47
N TYR A 104 -0.74 -7.33 6.52
CA TYR A 104 -1.23 -6.14 7.22
C TYR A 104 -1.12 -6.32 8.73
N ARG A 105 -1.59 -7.45 9.26
CA ARG A 105 -1.52 -7.73 10.70
C ARG A 105 -0.07 -7.75 11.18
N LEU A 106 0.79 -8.39 10.41
CA LEU A 106 2.21 -8.49 10.74
C LEU A 106 2.87 -7.11 10.75
N GLY A 107 2.70 -6.31 9.70
CA GLY A 107 3.27 -4.96 9.64
C GLY A 107 2.65 -3.98 10.63
N ALA A 108 1.35 -4.10 10.92
CA ALA A 108 0.67 -3.24 11.88
C ALA A 108 1.16 -3.50 13.31
N ASN A 109 1.34 -4.77 13.69
CA ASN A 109 1.93 -5.13 14.98
C ASN A 109 3.33 -4.52 15.13
N LEU A 110 4.19 -4.66 14.11
CA LEU A 110 5.53 -4.07 14.12
C LEU A 110 5.51 -2.54 14.28
N LEU A 111 4.57 -1.85 13.64
CA LEU A 111 4.45 -0.41 13.77
C LEU A 111 3.89 0.01 15.12
N ILE A 112 2.90 -0.70 15.67
CA ILE A 112 2.36 -0.41 17.00
C ILE A 112 3.45 -0.57 18.07
N ASP A 113 4.22 -1.66 18.00
CA ASP A 113 5.30 -1.93 18.97
C ASP A 113 6.46 -0.92 18.88
N ALA A 114 6.64 -0.28 17.72
CA ALA A 114 7.72 0.66 17.47
C ALA A 114 7.30 2.15 17.55
N GLN A 115 6.03 2.43 17.82
CA GLN A 115 5.54 3.81 17.94
C GLN A 115 6.13 4.47 19.19
N GLN A 116 6.63 5.70 19.05
CA GLN A 116 7.11 6.49 20.19
C GLN A 116 5.96 7.14 20.95
N ASP A 117 6.22 7.61 22.17
CA ASP A 117 5.21 8.26 23.04
C ASP A 117 4.56 9.50 22.39
N ASP A 118 5.28 10.20 21.52
CA ASP A 118 4.78 11.36 20.75
C ASP A 118 3.99 10.96 19.48
N GLY A 119 3.83 9.66 19.25
CA GLY A 119 3.15 9.08 18.09
C GLY A 119 4.00 9.00 16.82
N SER A 120 5.27 9.41 16.86
CA SER A 120 6.18 9.36 15.72
C SER A 120 6.85 7.99 15.54
N TRP A 121 7.44 7.79 14.36
CA TRP A 121 8.24 6.62 14.03
C TRP A 121 9.64 6.99 13.54
N GLY A 122 10.64 6.22 13.98
CA GLY A 122 12.04 6.39 13.61
C GLY A 122 12.85 7.16 14.66
N ARG A 123 14.12 6.77 14.85
CA ARG A 123 15.02 7.44 15.80
C ARG A 123 15.56 8.75 15.23
N THR A 124 15.77 9.72 16.11
CA THR A 124 16.56 10.93 15.83
C THR A 124 18.05 10.57 15.70
N GLY A 125 18.48 10.17 14.51
CA GLY A 125 19.90 10.14 14.14
C GLY A 125 20.49 8.77 13.85
N TYR A 126 20.96 8.60 12.61
CA TYR A 126 21.94 7.60 12.24
C TYR A 126 23.26 8.34 11.98
N MET A 127 24.38 7.88 12.56
CA MET A 127 25.74 8.41 12.31
C MET A 127 25.96 9.91 12.64
N GLY A 128 25.36 10.44 13.70
CA GLY A 128 25.67 11.80 14.19
C GLY A 128 25.32 12.95 13.24
N ARG A 129 24.66 12.67 12.10
CA ARG A 129 24.03 13.72 11.29
C ARG A 129 22.64 13.97 11.86
N GLN A 130 22.39 15.21 12.27
CA GLN A 130 21.04 15.75 12.30
C GLN A 130 20.57 15.90 10.85
N THR A 131 20.32 14.80 10.16
CA THR A 131 19.29 14.86 9.13
C THR A 131 18.01 15.18 9.89
N SER A 132 17.17 16.07 9.42
CA SER A 132 15.80 16.20 9.92
C SER A 132 15.00 15.01 9.37
N PRO A 133 14.58 13.96 10.15
CA PRO A 133 14.28 12.68 9.50
C PRO A 133 13.23 11.76 10.18
N GLN A 134 12.24 12.28 10.93
CA GLN A 134 11.14 11.48 11.50
C GLN A 134 9.85 11.56 10.69
N LEU A 135 9.70 12.63 9.90
CA LEU A 135 8.43 12.94 9.27
C LEU A 135 8.11 11.96 8.14
N VAL A 136 9.08 11.59 7.28
CA VAL A 136 8.78 10.66 6.17
C VAL A 136 8.50 9.27 6.73
N ASN A 137 9.29 8.79 7.70
CA ASN A 137 9.01 7.52 8.38
C ASN A 137 7.62 7.49 9.03
N THR A 138 7.25 8.55 9.74
CA THR A 138 5.91 8.72 10.33
C THR A 138 4.83 8.73 9.26
N CYS A 139 5.01 9.46 8.16
CA CYS A 139 4.09 9.48 7.03
C CYS A 139 3.91 8.08 6.42
N MET A 140 5.00 7.35 6.17
CA MET A 140 4.96 6.01 5.60
C MET A 140 4.28 5.01 6.55
N ALA A 141 4.54 5.10 7.85
CA ALA A 141 3.86 4.29 8.86
C ALA A 141 2.34 4.56 8.87
N ILE A 142 1.94 5.83 8.83
CA ILE A 142 0.52 6.21 8.78
C ILE A 142 -0.13 5.73 7.47
N LEU A 143 0.53 5.88 6.32
CA LEU A 143 0.03 5.39 5.03
C LEU A 143 -0.20 3.88 5.07
N PHE A 144 0.74 3.13 5.67
CA PHE A 144 0.59 1.69 5.88
C PHE A 144 -0.61 1.36 6.78
N LEU A 145 -0.68 1.96 7.97
CA LEU A 145 -1.72 1.68 8.96
C LEU A 145 -3.12 2.01 8.43
N LYS A 146 -3.25 3.10 7.66
CA LYS A 146 -4.51 3.51 7.03
C LYS A 146 -4.91 2.66 5.83
N ARG A 147 -4.02 1.82 5.29
CA ARG A 147 -4.19 1.16 3.98
C ARG A 147 -4.61 2.19 2.91
N ALA A 148 -3.78 3.22 2.78
CA ALA A 148 -4.12 4.43 2.03
C ALA A 148 -4.25 4.22 0.52
N SER A 149 -3.80 3.06 0.00
CA SER A 149 -3.85 2.76 -1.42
C SER A 149 -5.19 2.13 -1.81
N LEU A 150 -5.93 2.75 -2.73
CA LEU A 150 -7.20 2.24 -3.24
C LEU A 150 -7.06 1.75 -4.69
N PRO A 151 -7.60 0.57 -5.05
CA PRO A 151 -7.59 0.09 -6.43
C PRO A 151 -8.42 0.98 -7.37
N VAL A 152 -8.03 1.03 -8.65
CA VAL A 152 -8.67 1.86 -9.70
C VAL A 152 -10.09 1.42 -10.01
N LEU A 153 -10.38 0.12 -9.88
CA LEU A 153 -11.74 -0.38 -9.78
C LEU A 153 -12.33 -0.01 -8.41
N THR A 154 -12.41 1.28 -8.11
CA THR A 154 -13.14 1.84 -6.99
C THR A 154 -14.60 1.94 -7.42
N GLU A 155 -15.51 1.53 -6.52
CA GLU A 155 -16.96 1.63 -6.69
C GLU A 155 -17.39 2.99 -7.26
N HIS A 156 -16.66 4.07 -6.95
CA HIS A 156 -16.89 5.41 -7.46
C HIS A 156 -17.02 5.50 -8.99
N ARG A 157 -16.09 4.92 -9.75
CA ARG A 157 -16.07 5.05 -11.23
C ARG A 157 -17.01 4.04 -11.90
N ASN A 158 -17.24 2.90 -11.25
CA ASN A 158 -18.33 2.01 -11.63
C ASN A 158 -19.69 2.66 -11.36
N ARG A 159 -19.83 3.44 -10.28
CA ARG A 159 -21.04 4.21 -9.92
C ARG A 159 -21.29 5.38 -10.87
N GLU A 160 -20.24 5.97 -11.44
CA GLU A 160 -20.35 6.94 -12.54
C GLU A 160 -20.87 6.27 -13.83
N LYS A 161 -20.35 5.08 -14.19
CA LYS A 161 -20.80 4.33 -15.37
C LYS A 161 -22.18 3.67 -15.17
N ASN A 162 -22.48 3.23 -13.96
CA ASN A 162 -23.68 2.51 -13.53
C ASN A 162 -24.24 3.18 -12.26
N PRO A 163 -24.90 4.35 -12.39
CA PRO A 163 -25.51 5.00 -11.24
C PRO A 163 -26.56 4.08 -10.62
N PRO A 164 -26.66 4.03 -9.27
CA PRO A 164 -27.74 3.30 -8.63
C PRO A 164 -29.08 3.86 -9.12
N PRO A 165 -30.12 3.01 -9.24
CA PRO A 165 -31.46 3.48 -9.58
C PRO A 165 -31.81 4.67 -8.69
N GLN A 166 -32.19 5.80 -9.29
CA GLN A 166 -32.64 6.96 -8.53
C GLN A 166 -33.82 6.49 -7.66
N GLU A 167 -33.69 6.62 -6.33
CA GLU A 167 -34.83 6.42 -5.44
C GLU A 167 -35.94 7.38 -5.90
N PRO A 168 -37.13 6.87 -6.26
CA PRO A 168 -38.21 7.73 -6.68
C PRO A 168 -38.64 8.58 -5.48
N GLY A 169 -38.20 9.85 -5.43
CA GLY A 169 -38.82 10.83 -4.54
C GLY A 169 -37.97 11.95 -3.92
N LYS A 170 -36.63 11.99 -4.04
CA LYS A 170 -35.87 13.16 -3.52
C LYS A 170 -35.53 14.14 -4.62
N LYS A 171 -36.44 15.09 -4.86
CA LYS A 171 -36.09 16.34 -5.52
C LYS A 171 -35.14 17.09 -4.60
N GLU A 172 -33.86 17.19 -4.96
CA GLU A 172 -32.93 18.12 -4.33
C GLU A 172 -33.43 19.54 -4.65
N GLY A 173 -34.06 20.17 -3.65
CA GLY A 173 -34.38 21.60 -3.71
C GLY A 173 -33.09 22.42 -3.68
N PRO A 174 -33.09 23.66 -4.19
CA PRO A 174 -31.91 24.52 -4.18
C PRO A 174 -31.40 24.70 -2.75
N ILE A 175 -30.10 24.52 -2.54
CA ILE A 175 -29.44 24.81 -1.26
C ILE A 175 -29.40 26.33 -1.09
N THR A 176 -30.48 26.92 -0.55
CA THR A 176 -30.47 28.29 -0.03
C THR A 176 -30.09 28.25 1.44
N GLY A 177 -28.79 28.28 1.71
CA GLY A 177 -28.26 28.44 3.06
C GLY A 177 -28.14 29.91 3.42
N GLU A 178 -29.18 30.51 4.02
CA GLU A 178 -28.98 31.68 4.88
C GLU A 178 -28.67 31.22 6.31
N PRO A 179 -27.64 31.80 6.98
CA PRO A 179 -27.24 31.37 8.31
C PRO A 179 -28.25 31.88 9.36
N LYS A 180 -28.81 30.96 10.14
CA LYS A 180 -29.67 31.28 11.29
C LYS A 180 -28.85 32.06 12.34
N LYS A 181 -29.30 33.29 12.63
CA LYS A 181 -28.84 34.06 13.80
C LYS A 181 -29.20 33.29 15.07
N LYS A 182 -28.21 33.14 15.95
CA LYS A 182 -28.38 32.59 17.30
C LYS A 182 -28.99 33.67 18.19
N GLU A 183 -30.11 33.34 18.85
CA GLU A 183 -30.58 34.03 20.06
C GLU A 183 -29.82 33.50 21.29
#